data_AF-A0A9X4SC54-F1
#
_entry.id   AF-A0A9X4SC54-F1
#
_cell.length_a   1.000
_cell.length_b   1.000
_cell.length_c   1.000
_cell.angle_alpha   90.00
_cell.angle_beta   90.00
_cell.angle_gamma   90.00
#
_symmetry.space_group_name_H-M   'P 1'
#
loop_
_entity.id
_entity.type
_entity.pdbx_description
1 polymer ?
#
loop_
_entity_poly.entity_id
_entity_poly.type
_entity_poly.pdbx_seq_one_letter_code
_entity_poly.pdbx_strand_id
1 'polypeptide(L)'
;MLKTVLSTACLMAASAVHADPCEPLRARIERQIASRGVQDFSVIAVDVAQEVPGKVVGSCAFGAKKVVYARGEQHVRDHQRYARDPQRVKLQVSSLDALAMAVRPPASTPDDHILTECRDGSVSRDGHCSP
;
A
#
# COMPACT_ATOMS: atom_id res chain seq x y z
N MET A 1 -66.63 -15.37 3.04
CA MET A 1 -65.38 -14.86 3.63
C MET A 1 -64.22 -15.26 2.74
N LEU A 2 -63.74 -14.38 1.86
CA LEU A 2 -62.39 -14.44 1.25
C LEU A 2 -62.20 -13.18 0.40
N LYS A 3 -61.68 -12.12 1.03
CA LYS A 3 -61.30 -10.86 0.39
C LYS A 3 -60.07 -10.36 1.10
N THR A 4 -58.88 -10.72 0.61
CA THR A 4 -57.73 -9.83 0.48
C THR A 4 -56.59 -10.56 -0.21
N VAL A 5 -56.39 -10.11 -1.45
CA VAL A 5 -55.21 -10.27 -2.30
C VAL A 5 -54.03 -9.51 -1.66
N LEU A 6 -52.80 -9.78 -2.13
CA LEU A 6 -51.54 -9.05 -1.88
C LEU A 6 -50.86 -9.41 -0.53
N SER A 7 -49.61 -9.86 -0.47
CA SER A 7 -48.45 -9.25 -1.12
C SER A 7 -47.27 -10.23 -1.23
N THR A 8 -46.80 -10.42 -2.45
CA THR A 8 -45.50 -11.00 -2.78
C THR A 8 -44.41 -9.99 -2.43
N ALA A 9 -43.85 -10.08 -1.22
CA ALA A 9 -42.72 -9.25 -0.80
C ALA A 9 -41.42 -9.81 -1.41
N CYS A 10 -41.09 -9.37 -2.63
CA CYS A 10 -39.78 -9.59 -3.23
C CYS A 10 -38.78 -8.62 -2.56
N LEU A 11 -38.07 -9.10 -1.55
CA LEU A 11 -36.91 -8.40 -0.97
C LEU A 11 -35.73 -8.53 -1.95
N MET A 12 -35.57 -7.56 -2.84
CA MET A 12 -34.35 -7.38 -3.61
C MET A 12 -33.30 -6.71 -2.72
N ALA A 13 -32.45 -7.52 -2.10
CA ALA A 13 -31.23 -7.05 -1.43
C ALA A 13 -30.21 -6.63 -2.50
N ALA A 14 -30.22 -5.34 -2.88
CA ALA A 14 -29.16 -4.75 -3.69
C ALA A 14 -27.86 -4.70 -2.87
N SER A 15 -26.94 -5.62 -3.18
CA SER A 15 -25.56 -5.55 -2.68
C SER A 15 -24.88 -4.33 -3.32
N ALA A 16 -24.65 -3.29 -2.53
CA ALA A 16 -23.86 -2.14 -2.97
C ALA A 16 -22.42 -2.61 -3.22
N VAL A 17 -22.06 -2.75 -4.49
CA VAL A 17 -20.67 -2.88 -4.92
C VAL A 17 -19.96 -1.62 -4.42
N HIS A 18 -19.13 -1.77 -3.38
CA HIS A 18 -18.34 -0.68 -2.83
C HIS A 18 -17.20 -0.34 -3.81
N ALA A 19 -17.55 0.29 -4.92
CA ALA A 19 -16.57 1.00 -5.74
C ALA A 19 -16.08 2.20 -4.94
N ASP A 20 -14.77 2.39 -4.85
CA ASP A 20 -14.22 3.57 -4.19
C ASP A 20 -14.70 4.83 -4.94
N PRO A 21 -15.41 5.76 -4.27
CA PRO A 21 -16.06 6.89 -4.93
C PRO A 21 -15.06 7.90 -5.52
N CYS A 22 -13.75 7.73 -5.29
CA CYS A 22 -12.71 8.60 -5.80
C CYS A 22 -12.08 8.11 -7.11
N GLU A 23 -12.26 6.83 -7.47
CA GLU A 23 -11.67 6.22 -8.68
C GLU A 23 -11.95 7.02 -9.97
N PRO A 24 -13.21 7.36 -10.32
CA PRO A 24 -13.49 8.05 -11.59
C PRO A 24 -12.91 9.46 -11.64
N LEU A 25 -12.81 10.14 -10.49
CA LEU A 25 -12.17 11.45 -10.38
C LEU A 25 -10.66 11.33 -10.55
N ARG A 26 -10.05 10.34 -9.88
CA ARG A 26 -8.61 10.07 -9.94
C ARG A 26 -8.18 9.75 -11.37
N ALA A 27 -8.87 8.83 -12.03
CA ALA A 27 -8.61 8.46 -13.42
C ALA A 27 -8.75 9.64 -14.38
N ARG A 28 -9.70 10.56 -14.15
CA ARG A 28 -9.83 11.78 -14.95
C ARG A 28 -8.63 12.71 -14.78
N ILE A 29 -8.18 12.90 -13.54
CA ILE A 29 -7.02 13.73 -13.23
C ILE A 29 -5.75 13.12 -13.84
N GLU A 30 -5.54 11.81 -13.69
CA GLU A 30 -4.41 11.09 -14.29
C GLU A 30 -4.38 11.26 -15.81
N ARG A 31 -5.51 11.06 -16.49
CA ARG A 31 -5.61 11.28 -17.94
C ARG A 31 -5.28 12.73 -18.35
N GLN A 32 -5.72 13.71 -17.58
CA GLN A 32 -5.44 15.13 -17.87
C GLN A 32 -3.97 15.50 -17.64
N ILE A 33 -3.31 14.87 -16.68
CA ILE A 33 -1.88 15.07 -16.42
C ILE A 33 -1.06 14.40 -17.52
N ALA A 34 -1.39 13.16 -17.87
CA ALA A 34 -0.75 12.41 -18.95
C ALA A 34 -0.91 13.10 -20.31
N SER A 35 -2.09 13.68 -20.61
CA SER A 35 -2.31 14.39 -21.88
C SER A 35 -1.48 15.67 -22.03
N ARG A 36 -0.90 16.18 -20.94
CA ARG A 36 0.05 17.30 -20.94
C ARG A 36 1.51 16.84 -21.09
N GLY A 37 1.75 15.55 -21.33
CA GLY A 37 3.09 14.98 -21.51
C GLY A 37 3.86 14.76 -20.21
N VAL A 38 3.20 14.83 -19.05
CA VAL A 38 3.85 14.53 -17.77
C VAL A 38 4.00 13.03 -17.64
N GLN A 39 5.24 12.57 -17.45
CA GLN A 39 5.58 11.18 -17.16
C GLN A 39 6.01 11.04 -15.70
N ASP A 40 6.10 9.79 -15.21
CA ASP A 40 6.51 9.44 -13.85
C ASP A 40 5.73 10.22 -12.78
N PHE A 41 4.44 9.95 -12.65
CA PHE A 41 3.60 10.58 -11.63
C PHE A 41 2.59 9.59 -11.06
N SER A 42 2.04 9.94 -9.90
CA SER A 42 0.98 9.19 -9.23
C SER A 42 -0.07 10.16 -8.70
N VAL A 43 -1.33 9.71 -8.71
CA VAL A 43 -2.44 10.42 -8.09
C VAL A 43 -3.09 9.44 -7.11
N ILE A 44 -3.15 9.81 -5.83
CA ILE A 44 -3.71 8.96 -4.78
C ILE A 44 -4.81 9.70 -4.03
N ALA A 45 -5.85 8.97 -3.63
CA ALA A 45 -6.86 9.47 -2.70
C ALA A 45 -6.47 9.01 -1.29
N VAL A 46 -6.27 9.95 -0.39
CA VAL A 46 -5.91 9.70 1.02
C VAL A 46 -6.92 10.36 1.94
N ASP A 47 -7.01 9.87 3.17
CA ASP A 47 -7.85 10.50 4.19
C ASP A 47 -7.43 11.97 4.40
N VAL A 48 -8.40 12.84 4.68
CA VAL A 48 -8.12 14.27 4.90
C VAL A 48 -7.14 14.51 6.04
N ALA A 49 -7.22 13.71 7.12
CA ALA A 49 -6.36 13.84 8.30
C ALA A 49 -4.94 13.30 8.05
N GLN A 50 -4.74 12.45 7.05
CA GLN A 50 -3.45 11.82 6.79
C GLN A 50 -2.52 12.76 6.03
N GLU A 51 -1.40 13.17 6.62
CA GLU A 51 -0.36 13.92 5.92
C GLU A 51 0.44 12.98 5.00
N VAL A 52 0.51 13.33 3.72
CA VAL A 52 1.31 12.62 2.71
C VAL A 52 2.05 13.63 1.85
N PRO A 53 3.27 13.30 1.39
CA PRO A 53 4.03 14.17 0.50
C PRO A 53 3.33 14.31 -0.85
N GLY A 54 3.34 15.53 -1.38
CA GLY A 54 2.78 15.83 -2.69
C GLY A 54 1.84 17.02 -2.67
N LYS A 55 1.27 17.32 -3.83
CA LYS A 55 0.38 18.46 -4.04
C LYS A 55 -1.07 18.01 -3.95
N VAL A 56 -1.85 18.59 -3.05
CA VAL A 56 -3.31 18.39 -3.05
C VAL A 56 -3.90 19.07 -4.29
N VAL A 57 -4.58 18.28 -5.12
CA VAL A 57 -5.18 18.72 -6.39
C VAL A 57 -6.71 18.66 -6.38
N GLY A 58 -7.30 18.09 -5.34
CA GLY A 58 -8.74 18.08 -5.17
C GLY A 58 -9.19 17.29 -3.94
N SER A 59 -10.50 17.06 -3.85
CA SER A 59 -11.14 16.29 -2.79
C SER A 59 -12.24 15.42 -3.38
N CYS A 60 -12.50 14.27 -2.78
CA CYS A 60 -13.53 13.32 -3.19
C CYS A 60 -14.25 12.76 -1.95
N ALA A 61 -15.22 11.86 -2.16
CA ALA A 61 -16.03 11.28 -1.08
C ALA A 61 -16.65 12.36 -0.17
N PHE A 62 -17.26 13.39 -0.77
CA PHE A 62 -17.83 14.54 -0.07
C PHE A 62 -16.85 15.29 0.85
N GLY A 63 -15.56 15.24 0.53
CA GLY A 63 -14.51 15.90 1.32
C GLY A 63 -13.91 15.02 2.40
N ALA A 64 -14.29 13.75 2.51
CA ALA A 64 -13.65 12.81 3.45
C ALA A 64 -12.23 12.41 3.00
N LYS A 65 -11.92 12.52 1.70
CA LYS A 65 -10.60 12.22 1.16
C LYS A 65 -10.06 13.37 0.33
N LYS A 66 -8.76 13.63 0.44
CA LYS A 66 -8.02 14.53 -0.45
C LYS A 66 -7.34 13.73 -1.56
N VAL A 67 -7.29 14.31 -2.74
CA VAL A 67 -6.61 13.75 -3.91
C VAL A 67 -5.25 14.42 -4.04
N VAL A 68 -4.18 13.64 -3.93
CA VAL A 68 -2.80 14.11 -3.89
C VAL A 68 -2.08 13.66 -5.15
N TYR A 69 -1.45 14.61 -5.81
CA TYR A 69 -0.53 14.40 -6.92
C TYR A 69 0.91 14.33 -6.39
N ALA A 70 1.63 13.29 -6.78
CA ALA A 70 3.06 13.15 -6.54
C ALA A 70 3.79 12.94 -7.88
N ARG A 71 4.97 13.54 -8.03
CA ARG A 71 5.80 13.42 -9.24
C ARG A 71 7.11 12.71 -8.93
N GLY A 72 7.47 11.74 -9.76
CA GLY A 72 8.76 11.09 -9.82
C GLY A 72 9.19 10.39 -8.54
N GLU A 73 10.50 10.36 -8.34
CA GLU A 73 11.21 9.73 -7.22
C GLU A 73 10.82 10.28 -5.83
N GLN A 74 10.10 11.40 -5.77
CA GLN A 74 9.59 11.98 -4.52
C GLN A 74 8.57 11.05 -3.82
N HIS A 75 7.85 10.22 -4.57
CA HIS A 75 6.92 9.24 -3.98
C HIS A 75 7.64 7.99 -3.47
N VAL A 76 8.68 7.55 -4.18
CA VAL A 76 9.46 6.34 -3.83
C VAL A 76 10.38 6.59 -2.64
N ARG A 77 11.09 7.73 -2.59
CA ARG A 77 11.98 8.07 -1.47
C ARG A 77 11.21 8.26 -0.17
N ASP A 78 9.99 8.79 -0.25
CA ASP A 78 9.19 9.14 0.92
C ASP A 78 8.29 7.99 1.39
N HIS A 79 7.69 7.17 0.50
CA HIS A 79 7.07 5.90 0.94
C HIS A 79 8.09 4.90 1.50
N GLN A 80 9.32 4.86 0.98
CA GLN A 80 10.39 4.07 1.57
C GLN A 80 10.85 4.65 2.93
N ARG A 81 10.71 5.97 3.14
CA ARG A 81 11.05 6.64 4.40
C ARG A 81 9.93 6.54 5.43
N TYR A 82 8.65 6.55 5.00
CA TYR A 82 7.46 6.31 5.82
C TYR A 82 7.29 4.83 6.16
N ALA A 83 7.69 3.91 5.28
CA ALA A 83 7.87 2.49 5.61
C ALA A 83 9.08 2.23 6.51
N ARG A 84 10.04 3.17 6.59
CA ARG A 84 11.24 3.12 7.47
C ARG A 84 11.05 3.93 8.76
N ASP A 85 9.97 4.69 8.91
CA ASP A 85 9.62 5.38 10.16
C ASP A 85 8.69 4.48 10.98
N PRO A 86 9.16 4.06 12.16
CA PRO A 86 8.33 4.37 13.31
C PRO A 86 9.21 4.93 14.43
N GLN A 87 8.61 5.42 15.52
CA GLN A 87 9.20 5.82 16.82
C GLN A 87 10.09 4.75 17.52
N ARG A 88 10.64 3.76 16.81
CA ARG A 88 11.22 2.51 17.30
C ARG A 88 12.72 2.53 17.58
N VAL A 89 13.49 3.52 17.13
CA VAL A 89 14.94 3.56 17.48
C VAL A 89 15.16 4.08 18.90
N LYS A 90 14.33 5.00 19.41
CA LYS A 90 14.62 5.75 20.64
C LYS A 90 14.13 5.09 21.94
N LEU A 91 13.05 4.30 21.90
CA LEU A 91 12.51 3.63 23.10
C LEU A 91 13.20 2.29 23.41
N GLN A 92 13.84 1.65 22.41
CA GLN A 92 14.41 0.30 22.59
C GLN A 92 15.90 0.31 22.98
N VAL A 93 16.71 1.30 22.59
CA VAL A 93 18.13 1.35 23.02
C VAL A 93 18.27 1.53 24.55
N SER A 94 17.32 2.21 25.20
CA SER A 94 17.37 2.41 26.66
C SER A 94 17.14 1.14 27.49
N SER A 95 16.59 0.06 26.92
CA SER A 95 16.40 -1.22 27.63
C SER A 95 17.37 -2.31 27.16
N LEU A 96 18.02 -2.16 26.00
CA LEU A 96 18.97 -3.13 25.46
C LEU A 96 20.37 -2.93 26.05
N ASP A 97 20.75 -1.70 26.42
CA ASP A 97 21.97 -1.45 27.19
C ASP A 97 21.93 -2.08 28.59
N ALA A 98 20.74 -2.30 29.16
CA ALA A 98 20.56 -2.98 30.44
C ALA A 98 20.54 -4.52 30.33
N LEU A 99 20.23 -5.10 29.16
CA LEU A 99 20.21 -6.56 28.94
C LEU A 99 21.41 -7.11 28.14
N ALA A 100 22.24 -6.24 27.54
CA ALA A 100 23.43 -6.65 26.79
C ALA A 100 24.56 -7.26 27.65
N MET A 101 24.44 -7.25 28.98
CA MET A 101 25.39 -7.96 29.87
C MET A 101 25.09 -9.46 30.03
N ALA A 102 24.05 -10.03 29.40
CA ALA A 102 23.65 -11.43 29.64
C ALA A 102 23.31 -12.31 28.42
N VAL A 103 23.39 -11.84 27.17
CA VAL A 103 23.02 -12.68 26.00
C VAL A 103 24.15 -12.71 24.94
N ARG A 104 24.79 -13.87 24.80
CA ARG A 104 25.60 -14.21 23.62
C ARG A 104 24.69 -14.18 22.38
N PRO A 105 25.11 -13.63 21.24
CA PRO A 105 24.27 -13.60 20.04
C PRO A 105 24.02 -15.03 19.52
N PRO A 106 22.79 -15.39 19.12
CA PRO A 106 22.57 -16.64 18.39
C PRO A 106 23.17 -16.51 16.99
N ALA A 107 23.86 -17.57 16.57
CA ALA A 107 24.30 -17.75 15.20
C ALA A 107 23.08 -17.63 14.26
N SER A 108 23.24 -16.87 13.18
CA SER A 108 22.29 -16.75 12.08
C SER A 108 21.86 -18.13 11.58
N THR A 109 20.55 -18.39 11.56
CA THR A 109 19.96 -19.60 10.98
C THR A 109 19.86 -19.48 9.45
N PRO A 110 20.20 -20.53 8.68
CA PRO A 110 20.34 -20.49 7.22
C PRO A 110 19.05 -20.75 6.41
N ASP A 111 17.90 -20.21 6.80
CA ASP A 111 16.61 -20.56 6.15
C ASP A 111 15.87 -19.37 5.51
N ASP A 112 16.61 -18.38 4.98
CA ASP A 112 16.06 -17.52 3.92
C ASP A 112 16.54 -18.13 2.60
N HIS A 113 15.75 -19.06 2.06
CA HIS A 113 16.08 -19.81 0.84
C HIS A 113 16.05 -18.90 -0.38
N ILE A 114 17.16 -18.18 -0.62
CA ILE A 114 17.40 -17.48 -1.87
C ILE A 114 17.54 -18.54 -2.98
N LEU A 115 16.49 -18.64 -3.80
CA LEU A 115 16.50 -19.43 -5.02
C LEU A 115 17.40 -18.72 -6.03
N THR A 116 18.55 -19.32 -6.33
CA THR A 116 19.50 -18.81 -7.32
C THR A 116 19.25 -19.51 -8.65
N GLU A 117 18.92 -18.74 -9.69
CA GLU A 117 18.80 -19.27 -11.06
C GLU A 117 20.20 -19.43 -11.68
N CYS A 118 20.50 -20.65 -12.11
CA CYS A 118 21.73 -21.01 -12.81
C CYS A 118 21.63 -20.65 -14.29
N ARG A 119 22.79 -20.47 -14.94
CA ARG A 119 22.87 -19.99 -16.33
C ARG A 119 22.24 -20.94 -17.36
N ASP A 120 22.11 -22.21 -17.02
CA ASP A 120 21.42 -23.26 -17.79
C ASP A 120 19.89 -23.29 -17.57
N GLY A 121 19.37 -22.42 -16.69
CA GLY A 121 17.94 -22.31 -16.37
C GLY A 121 17.48 -23.16 -15.17
N SER A 122 18.39 -23.91 -14.52
CA SER A 122 18.08 -24.63 -13.28
C SER A 122 17.96 -23.68 -12.07
N VAL A 123 17.22 -24.08 -11.05
CA VAL A 123 17.11 -23.32 -9.78
C VAL A 123 17.80 -24.09 -8.65
N SER A 124 18.77 -23.45 -8.00
CA SER A 124 19.52 -24.01 -6.86
C SER A 124 19.26 -23.19 -5.60
N ARG A 125 19.11 -23.86 -4.46
CA ARG A 125 18.91 -23.21 -3.15
C ARG A 125 20.22 -22.86 -2.45
N ASP A 126 21.31 -23.52 -2.82
CA ASP A 126 22.58 -23.47 -2.08
C ASP A 126 23.70 -22.78 -2.88
N GLY A 127 23.35 -22.10 -3.98
CA GLY A 127 24.30 -21.38 -4.84
C GLY A 127 25.30 -22.27 -5.59
N HIS A 128 25.19 -23.59 -5.47
CA HIS A 128 25.98 -24.55 -6.22
C HIS A 128 25.26 -24.88 -7.52
N CYS A 129 25.72 -24.30 -8.62
CA CYS A 129 25.36 -24.71 -9.97
C CYS A 129 26.37 -25.78 -10.42
N SER A 130 25.90 -26.95 -10.83
CA SER A 130 26.77 -27.94 -11.50
C SER A 130 27.25 -27.37 -12.85
N PRO A 131 28.47 -27.75 -13.30
CA PRO A 131 28.98 -27.38 -14.61
C PRO A 131 28.15 -27.95 -15.77
#